data_AF-A0A521UMX6-F1
#
_entry.id   AF-A0A521UMX6-F1
#
_cell.length_a   1.000
_cell.length_b   1.000
_cell.length_c   1.000
_cell.angle_alpha   90.00
_cell.angle_beta   90.00
_cell.angle_gamma   90.00
#
_symmetry.space_group_name_H-M   'P 1'
#
loop_
_entity.id
_entity.type
_entity.pdbx_description
1 polymer ?
#
loop_
_entity_poly.entity_id
_entity_poly.type
_entity_poly.pdbx_seq_one_letter_code
_entity_poly.pdbx_strand_id
1 'polypeptide(L)'
;MARPNRPPVSDQNPTSQEDPHLMPPTPLDDATIRELEPFLLRLAGRAVRDAVLAHDIVQATFLSLLEPTSTYDSSRGMVRSYLAGVLMRKVADHYRRPRGRPSAMSSRDTVTTR
;
A
#
# COMPACT_ATOMS: atom_id res chain seq x y z
N MET A 1 19.53 -47.43 -46.72
CA MET A 1 19.47 -47.59 -45.26
C MET A 1 20.01 -46.31 -44.62
N ALA A 2 19.13 -45.42 -44.16
CA ALA A 2 19.51 -44.13 -43.55
C ALA A 2 19.03 -44.11 -42.10
N ARG A 3 19.93 -43.79 -41.17
CA ARG A 3 19.66 -43.67 -39.73
C ARG A 3 18.77 -42.44 -39.45
N PRO A 4 17.78 -42.49 -38.54
CA PRO A 4 17.06 -41.30 -38.12
C PRO A 4 17.93 -40.46 -37.16
N ASN A 5 18.06 -39.18 -37.50
CA ASN A 5 18.79 -38.17 -36.73
C ASN A 5 17.97 -37.76 -35.50
N ARG A 6 18.54 -37.87 -34.29
CA ARG A 6 17.94 -37.39 -33.04
C ARG A 6 18.32 -35.92 -32.86
N PRO A 7 17.37 -34.96 -32.78
CA PRO A 7 17.72 -33.60 -32.38
C PRO A 7 18.05 -33.56 -30.87
N PRO A 8 18.96 -32.66 -30.45
CA PRO A 8 19.47 -32.61 -29.09
C PRO A 8 18.43 -32.06 -28.11
N VAL A 9 18.46 -32.61 -26.90
CA VAL A 9 17.85 -32.04 -25.70
C VAL A 9 18.39 -30.62 -25.49
N SER A 10 17.50 -29.63 -25.46
CA SER A 10 17.80 -28.31 -24.92
C SER A 10 17.19 -28.22 -23.54
N ASP A 11 18.02 -28.51 -22.53
CA ASP A 11 17.83 -28.08 -21.15
C ASP A 11 17.93 -26.55 -21.08
N GLN A 12 16.89 -25.82 -21.49
CA GLN A 12 16.76 -24.39 -21.20
C GLN A 12 15.28 -24.00 -21.11
N ASN A 13 14.74 -24.04 -19.90
CA ASN A 13 13.92 -22.91 -19.46
C ASN A 13 14.14 -22.64 -17.96
N PRO A 14 15.20 -21.90 -17.58
CA PRO A 14 15.30 -21.30 -16.27
C PRO A 14 14.64 -19.92 -16.31
N THR A 15 13.36 -19.84 -16.66
CA THR A 15 12.58 -18.62 -16.45
C THR A 15 11.11 -19.03 -16.32
N SER A 16 10.76 -19.56 -15.15
CA SER A 16 9.44 -19.32 -14.57
C SER A 16 9.32 -17.81 -14.37
N GLN A 17 9.06 -17.12 -15.48
CA GLN A 17 8.58 -15.77 -15.48
C GLN A 17 7.19 -15.89 -14.86
N GLU A 18 7.10 -15.61 -13.56
CA GLU A 18 5.83 -15.48 -12.86
C GLU A 18 5.00 -14.49 -13.68
N ASP A 19 3.95 -14.97 -14.36
CA ASP A 19 3.03 -14.12 -15.10
C ASP A 19 2.46 -13.07 -14.12
N PRO A 20 2.86 -11.79 -14.20
CA PRO A 20 2.44 -10.77 -13.23
C PRO A 20 0.96 -10.36 -13.41
N HIS A 21 0.23 -11.05 -14.29
CA HIS A 21 -0.99 -10.54 -14.92
C HIS A 21 -2.30 -11.12 -14.35
N LEU A 22 -2.25 -11.88 -13.24
CA LEU A 22 -3.45 -12.41 -12.59
C LEU A 22 -3.99 -11.54 -11.44
N MET A 23 -3.36 -10.41 -11.12
CA MET A 23 -4.01 -9.40 -10.29
C MET A 23 -4.75 -8.38 -11.15
N PRO A 24 -6.02 -8.04 -10.85
CA PRO A 24 -6.63 -6.84 -11.44
C PRO A 24 -5.68 -5.66 -11.19
N PRO A 25 -5.59 -4.69 -12.12
CA PRO A 25 -4.75 -3.52 -11.92
C PRO A 25 -5.13 -2.92 -10.57
N THR A 26 -4.25 -3.11 -9.59
CA THR A 26 -4.49 -2.61 -8.26
C THR A 26 -4.45 -1.11 -8.43
N PRO A 27 -5.48 -0.35 -7.99
CA PRO A 27 -5.52 1.10 -8.16
C PRO A 27 -4.39 1.83 -7.40
N LEU A 28 -3.52 1.07 -6.76
CA LEU A 28 -2.40 1.52 -5.98
C LEU A 28 -1.16 0.71 -6.37
N ASP A 29 -0.50 1.14 -7.43
CA ASP A 29 0.85 0.69 -7.78
C ASP A 29 1.92 1.63 -7.19
N ASP A 30 3.17 1.20 -7.27
CA ASP A 30 4.32 1.96 -6.78
C ASP A 30 4.43 3.36 -7.39
N ALA A 31 4.06 3.51 -8.67
CA ALA A 31 4.09 4.79 -9.36
C ALA A 31 3.06 5.76 -8.77
N THR A 32 1.84 5.28 -8.55
CA THR A 32 0.74 6.04 -7.93
C THR A 32 1.09 6.43 -6.50
N ILE A 33 1.70 5.53 -5.72
CA ILE A 33 2.15 5.84 -4.35
C ILE A 33 3.17 6.99 -4.39
N ARG A 34 4.22 6.88 -5.21
CA ARG A 34 5.28 7.90 -5.33
C ARG A 34 4.72 9.26 -5.78
N GLU A 35 3.71 9.26 -6.64
CA GLU A 35 3.06 10.49 -7.10
C GLU A 35 2.22 11.16 -6.00
N LEU A 36 1.44 10.36 -5.26
CA LEU A 36 0.44 10.87 -4.32
C LEU A 36 0.99 11.13 -2.91
N GLU A 37 2.00 10.38 -2.48
CA GLU A 37 2.56 10.44 -1.13
C GLU A 37 2.99 11.87 -0.72
N PRO A 38 3.75 12.64 -1.53
CA PRO A 38 4.16 13.99 -1.14
C PRO A 38 2.97 14.93 -0.93
N PHE A 39 1.88 14.74 -1.69
CA PHE A 39 0.66 15.53 -1.53
C PHE A 39 -0.06 15.17 -0.23
N LEU A 40 -0.23 13.88 0.05
CA LEU A 40 -0.91 13.41 1.26
C LEU A 40 -0.11 13.76 2.52
N LEU A 41 1.23 13.67 2.49
CA LEU A 41 2.09 14.08 3.59
C LEU A 41 1.98 15.58 3.90
N ARG A 42 1.94 16.45 2.87
CA ARG A 42 1.72 17.89 3.08
C ARG A 42 0.35 18.16 3.70
N LEU A 43 -0.69 17.45 3.26
CA LEU A 43 -2.04 17.59 3.78
C LEU A 43 -2.13 17.13 5.24
N ALA A 44 -1.65 15.92 5.54
CA ALA A 44 -1.61 15.37 6.89
C ALA A 44 -0.74 16.25 7.82
N GLY A 45 0.46 16.64 7.42
CA GLY A 45 1.36 17.46 8.22
C GLY A 45 0.75 18.80 8.62
N ARG A 46 -0.01 19.44 7.72
CA ARG A 46 -0.77 20.67 8.04
C ARG A 46 -1.88 20.41 9.06
N ALA A 47 -2.51 19.26 8.99
CA ALA A 47 -3.65 18.91 9.83
C ALA A 47 -3.24 18.44 11.23
N VAL A 48 -2.16 17.63 11.34
CA VAL A 48 -1.74 17.04 12.63
C VAL A 48 -0.57 17.72 13.33
N ARG A 49 0.27 18.45 12.59
CA ARG A 49 1.49 19.12 13.12
C ARG A 49 2.48 18.20 13.85
N ASP A 50 2.44 16.90 13.52
CA ASP A 50 3.36 15.87 13.99
C ASP A 50 3.78 15.04 12.77
N ALA A 51 5.07 14.98 12.50
CA ALA A 51 5.61 14.32 11.31
C ALA A 51 5.44 12.80 11.34
N VAL A 52 5.61 12.18 12.51
CA VAL A 52 5.46 10.73 12.69
C VAL A 52 4.00 10.35 12.49
N LEU A 53 3.11 11.06 13.16
CA LEU A 53 1.67 10.83 13.02
C LEU A 53 1.17 11.11 11.59
N ALA A 54 1.73 12.12 10.91
CA ALA A 54 1.39 12.39 9.52
C ALA A 54 1.75 11.20 8.61
N HIS A 55 2.95 10.64 8.77
CA HIS A 55 3.37 9.44 8.04
C HIS A 55 2.46 8.24 8.32
N ASP A 56 2.11 8.01 9.58
CA ASP A 56 1.22 6.90 9.96
C ASP A 56 -0.17 7.04 9.35
N ILE A 57 -0.73 8.25 9.35
CA ILE A 57 -2.04 8.52 8.74
C ILE A 57 -1.99 8.34 7.22
N VAL A 58 -0.92 8.77 6.55
CA VAL A 58 -0.76 8.59 5.10
C VAL A 58 -0.64 7.11 4.75
N GLN A 59 0.17 6.34 5.48
CA GLN A 59 0.26 4.89 5.30
C GLN A 59 -1.11 4.20 5.50
N ALA A 60 -1.81 4.53 6.59
CA ALA A 60 -3.15 4.00 6.86
C ALA A 60 -4.18 4.41 5.78
N THR A 61 -3.95 5.53 5.09
CA THR A 61 -4.80 6.02 3.99
C THR A 61 -4.58 5.17 2.74
N PHE A 62 -3.33 4.89 2.37
CA PHE A 62 -3.02 3.97 1.28
C PHE A 62 -3.54 2.56 1.54
N LEU A 63 -3.35 2.03 2.76
CA LEU A 63 -3.86 0.71 3.14
C LEU A 63 -5.39 0.61 2.99
N SER A 64 -6.15 1.65 3.30
CA SER A 64 -7.61 1.61 3.15
C SER A 64 -8.10 1.49 1.70
N LEU A 65 -7.27 1.82 0.72
CA LEU A 65 -7.58 1.58 -0.69
C LEU A 65 -7.42 0.10 -1.06
N LEU A 66 -6.51 -0.60 -0.39
CA LEU A 66 -6.23 -2.03 -0.57
C LEU A 66 -7.16 -2.93 0.27
N GLU A 67 -7.81 -2.39 1.29
CA GLU A 67 -8.75 -3.14 2.14
C GLU A 67 -9.92 -3.68 1.30
N PRO A 68 -10.40 -4.91 1.52
CA PRO A 68 -11.59 -5.44 0.84
C PRO A 68 -12.86 -4.61 1.04
N THR A 69 -12.89 -3.81 2.10
CA THR A 69 -13.97 -2.86 2.43
C THR A 69 -13.82 -1.50 1.76
N SER A 70 -12.79 -1.31 0.94
CA SER A 70 -12.58 -0.10 0.14
C SER A 70 -13.82 0.18 -0.71
N THR A 71 -14.28 1.42 -0.65
CA THR A 71 -15.43 1.92 -1.42
C THR A 71 -15.00 2.74 -2.63
N TYR A 72 -13.72 2.67 -3.01
CA TYR A 72 -13.21 3.39 -4.16
C TYR A 72 -13.84 2.86 -5.45
N ASP A 73 -14.35 3.79 -6.25
CA ASP A 73 -14.95 3.53 -7.56
C ASP A 73 -14.33 4.52 -8.56
N SER A 74 -13.57 3.98 -9.53
CA SER A 74 -12.87 4.77 -10.54
C SER A 74 -13.81 5.53 -11.48
N SER A 75 -15.07 5.11 -11.60
CA SER A 75 -16.08 5.82 -12.38
C SER A 75 -16.61 7.07 -11.65
N ARG A 76 -16.46 7.13 -10.33
CA ARG A 76 -16.97 8.24 -9.49
C ARG A 76 -15.93 9.32 -9.21
N GLY A 77 -14.67 9.09 -9.54
CA GLY A 77 -13.64 10.11 -9.45
C GLY A 77 -12.21 9.59 -9.31
N MET A 78 -11.30 10.55 -9.17
CA MET A 78 -9.86 10.32 -9.07
C MET A 78 -9.47 9.72 -7.71
N VAL A 79 -8.53 8.76 -7.72
CA VAL A 79 -7.90 8.17 -6.53
C VAL A 79 -7.43 9.26 -5.55
N ARG A 80 -6.78 10.31 -6.06
CA ARG A 80 -6.29 11.44 -5.27
C ARG A 80 -7.38 12.08 -4.40
N SER A 81 -8.55 12.35 -4.96
CA SER A 81 -9.66 12.99 -4.25
C SER A 81 -10.26 12.05 -3.20
N TYR A 82 -10.39 10.76 -3.56
CA TYR A 82 -10.83 9.72 -2.63
C TYR A 82 -9.89 9.62 -1.42
N LEU A 83 -8.59 9.47 -1.65
CA LEU A 83 -7.59 9.35 -0.58
C LEU A 83 -7.52 10.62 0.29
N ALA A 84 -7.67 11.81 -0.28
CA ALA A 84 -7.74 13.04 0.52
C ALA A 84 -8.94 13.04 1.49
N GLY A 85 -10.12 12.57 1.04
CA GLY A 85 -11.31 12.46 1.88
C GLY A 85 -11.14 11.41 3.00
N VAL A 86 -10.57 10.26 2.66
CA VAL A 86 -10.22 9.21 3.63
C VAL A 86 -9.22 9.73 4.67
N LEU A 87 -8.16 10.42 4.24
CA LEU A 87 -7.14 11.00 5.10
C LEU A 87 -7.77 11.94 6.13
N MET A 88 -8.61 12.88 5.68
CA MET A 88 -9.26 13.83 6.59
C MET A 88 -10.18 13.15 7.60
N ARG A 89 -10.85 12.05 7.22
CA ARG A 89 -11.64 11.23 8.15
C ARG A 89 -10.75 10.59 9.21
N LYS A 90 -9.60 10.02 8.82
CA LYS A 90 -8.62 9.43 9.76
C LYS A 90 -8.03 10.48 10.70
N VAL A 91 -7.75 11.68 10.21
CA VAL A 91 -7.33 12.82 11.06
C VAL A 91 -8.43 13.17 12.07
N ALA A 92 -9.68 13.31 11.63
CA ALA A 92 -10.80 13.60 12.52
C ALA A 92 -10.99 12.49 13.57
N ASP A 93 -10.88 11.23 13.16
CA ASP A 93 -10.96 10.07 14.06
C ASP A 93 -9.83 10.06 15.10
N HIS A 94 -8.61 10.43 14.69
CA HIS A 94 -7.49 10.57 15.62
C HIS A 94 -7.82 11.58 16.73
N TYR A 95 -8.36 12.75 16.38
CA TYR A 95 -8.73 13.77 17.37
C TYR A 95 -10.01 13.45 18.15
N ARG A 96 -10.92 12.67 17.58
CA ARG A 96 -12.18 12.26 18.22
C ARG A 96 -11.96 11.17 19.28
N ARG A 97 -10.88 10.39 19.18
CA ARG A 97 -10.57 9.34 20.16
C ARG A 97 -10.31 10.00 21.53
N PRO A 98 -11.08 9.65 22.58
CA PRO A 98 -10.83 10.19 23.92
C PRO A 98 -9.42 9.80 24.36
N ARG A 99 -8.63 10.79 24.79
CA ARG A 99 -7.21 10.67 25.19
C ARG A 99 -6.94 9.73 26.39
N GLY A 100 -7.95 9.00 26.85
CA GLY A 100 -7.92 8.16 28.06
C GLY A 100 -7.88 6.65 27.82
N ARG A 101 -7.76 6.17 26.58
CA ARG A 101 -7.53 4.73 26.34
C ARG A 101 -6.15 4.54 25.71
N PRO A 102 -5.16 3.98 26.44
CA PRO A 102 -3.89 3.62 25.82
C PRO A 102 -4.22 2.67 24.66
N SER A 103 -3.91 3.11 23.44
CA SER A 103 -3.92 2.21 22.30
C SER A 103 -2.86 1.16 22.61
N ALA A 104 -3.28 -0.11 22.70
CA ALA A 104 -2.42 -1.26 22.96
C ALA A 104 -1.51 -1.58 21.74
N MET A 105 -0.82 -0.55 21.26
CA MET A 105 0.17 -0.60 20.20
C MET A 105 1.47 0.03 20.74
N SER A 106 1.86 -0.41 21.94
CA SER A 106 3.17 -0.16 22.53
C SER A 106 3.64 -1.43 23.23
N SER A 107 3.85 -2.47 22.45
CA SER A 107 4.70 -3.61 22.83
C SER A 107 5.46 -4.08 21.58
N ARG A 108 6.41 -3.25 21.15
CA ARG A 108 7.64 -3.77 20.57
C ARG A 108 8.73 -3.49 21.59
N ASP A 109 8.63 -4.21 22.71
CA ASP A 109 9.72 -4.30 23.67
C ASP A 109 10.88 -5.00 22.95
N THR A 110 11.85 -4.18 22.59
CA THR A 110 13.28 -4.42 22.67
C THR A 110 13.72 -5.89 22.73
N VAL A 111 14.33 -6.32 21.62
CA VAL A 111 15.27 -7.46 21.59
C VAL A 111 16.29 -7.26 22.73
N THR A 112 16.16 -8.07 23.77
CA THR A 112 17.16 -8.20 24.82
C THR A 112 18.09 -9.34 24.42
N THR A 113 19.34 -8.94 24.21
CA THR A 113 20.59 -9.73 24.18
C THR A 113 20.54 -11.07 24.91
N ARG A 114 21.02 -12.11 24.23
CA ARG A 114 21.91 -13.11 24.83
C ARG A 114 22.95 -13.59 23.83
#